data_AF-A0A7C7G633-F1
#
_entry.id   AF-A0A7C7G633-F1
#
_cell.length_a   1.000
_cell.length_b   1.000
_cell.length_c   1.000
_cell.angle_alpha   90.00
_cell.angle_beta   90.00
_cell.angle_gamma   90.00
#
_symmetry.space_group_name_H-M   'P 1'
#
loop_
_entity.id
_entity.type
_entity.pdbx_description
1 polymer ?
#
loop_
_entity_poly.entity_id
_entity_poly.type
_entity_poly.pdbx_seq_one_letter_code
_entity_poly.pdbx_strand_id
1 'polypeptide(L)'
;MYSYQDSCAHPILQGLVTLNGTYETTNPVRPTVNFDLDIKDFDIPQTFETFNTVQKLAPITESCVGKFSTSLKFVAELDAHMNPDMNTLTGGGRVTTDEVFIEGSETIDKLADLLNNDKYKSMKIEDVKATYEFIDGRLHVKPFEVKVEKSTATVYGSNGFDETLDYTLDMKVPTSELGSDVNVFLGDLLSLANSGGANFKTPDVIEVQVKITGTCSDPKVSLGNLNALGSGGTVKEQIGEKIDEVIEEVKEKVNEEIDKAKEQAEKEAKAAAEKLIQDAEREAAKLIKEAAALAGITKKEGYASADKTENEASNPFQKVAAKVAADVIRKETDKQVDKILKEADKQAKAIVDKAKLNANKKK
;
A
#
# COMPACT_ATOMS: atom_id res chain seq x y z
N MET A 1 -5.15 38.43 14.84
CA MET A 1 -4.56 37.96 13.58
C MET A 1 -3.05 38.12 13.69
N TYR A 2 -2.32 37.03 13.95
CA TYR A 2 -0.86 37.04 13.85
C TYR A 2 -0.52 36.55 12.45
N SER A 3 -0.05 37.44 11.57
CA SER A 3 0.48 37.05 10.26
C SER A 3 1.95 36.68 10.44
N TYR A 4 2.27 35.40 10.34
CA TYR A 4 3.65 34.96 10.21
C TYR A 4 3.97 34.88 8.71
N GLN A 5 4.66 35.89 8.18
CA GLN A 5 5.29 35.84 6.86
C GLN A 5 6.76 35.46 7.04
N ASP A 6 7.02 34.20 7.37
CA ASP A 6 8.37 33.64 7.35
C ASP A 6 8.46 32.63 6.20
N SER A 7 9.04 33.06 5.07
CA SER A 7 9.44 32.16 3.99
C SER A 7 10.62 31.31 4.47
N CYS A 8 10.36 30.22 5.19
CA CYS A 8 11.39 29.28 5.62
C CYS A 8 11.69 28.25 4.52
N ALA A 9 12.75 28.47 3.74
CA ALA A 9 13.32 27.44 2.86
C ALA A 9 14.23 26.52 3.67
N HIS A 10 13.74 25.33 4.05
CA HIS A 10 14.55 24.29 4.71
C HIS A 10 14.69 23.07 3.78
N PRO A 11 15.91 22.48 3.67
CA PRO A 11 16.07 21.19 3.03
C PRO A 11 15.42 20.11 3.90
N ILE A 12 14.27 19.62 3.46
CA ILE A 12 13.50 18.55 4.09
C ILE A 12 13.27 17.50 3.02
N LEU A 13 13.52 16.22 3.32
CA LEU A 13 13.30 15.08 2.41
C LEU A 13 13.96 15.27 1.03
N GLN A 14 15.18 15.80 1.02
CA GLN A 14 15.99 16.09 -0.18
C GLN A 14 15.44 17.16 -1.14
N GLY A 15 14.37 17.85 -0.75
CA GLY A 15 13.76 18.91 -1.55
C GLY A 15 13.68 20.25 -0.82
N LEU A 16 12.96 21.18 -1.43
CA LEU A 16 12.73 22.53 -0.92
C LEU A 16 11.25 22.73 -0.61
N VAL A 17 10.94 23.30 0.55
CA VAL A 17 9.59 23.73 0.90
C VAL A 17 9.58 25.22 1.18
N THR A 18 8.59 25.93 0.65
CA THR A 18 8.23 27.29 1.05
C THR A 18 6.83 27.24 1.66
N LEU A 19 6.69 27.77 2.87
CA LEU A 19 5.42 27.86 3.57
C LEU A 19 5.07 29.33 3.78
N ASN A 20 3.86 29.72 3.40
CA ASN A 20 3.24 30.98 3.77
C ASN A 20 1.88 30.71 4.40
N GLY A 21 1.44 31.54 5.33
CA GLY A 21 0.04 31.47 5.76
C GLY A 21 -0.30 32.25 7.00
N THR A 22 -1.53 32.06 7.45
CA THR A 22 -2.07 32.73 8.62
C THR A 22 -2.65 31.72 9.60
N TYR A 23 -2.49 32.05 10.87
CA TYR A 23 -3.08 31.32 11.98
C TYR A 23 -4.03 32.25 12.72
N GLU A 24 -5.31 31.86 12.77
CA GLU A 24 -6.38 32.63 13.36
C GLU A 24 -6.93 31.96 14.62
N THR A 25 -6.84 32.67 15.75
CA THR A 25 -7.28 32.21 17.07
C THR A 25 -8.55 32.90 17.56
N THR A 26 -9.31 33.54 16.66
CA THR A 26 -10.58 34.21 17.00
C THR A 26 -11.57 33.24 17.67
N ASN A 27 -11.56 31.98 17.24
CA ASN A 27 -12.12 30.87 17.99
C ASN A 27 -10.98 30.07 18.66
N PRO A 28 -10.69 30.30 19.96
CA PRO A 28 -9.57 29.64 20.63
C PRO A 28 -9.78 28.14 20.88
N VAL A 29 -11.01 27.63 20.73
CA VAL A 29 -11.33 26.19 20.86
C VAL A 29 -11.12 25.46 19.53
N ARG A 30 -11.27 26.17 18.41
CA ARG A 30 -11.05 25.65 17.05
C ARG A 30 -10.36 26.73 16.20
N PRO A 31 -9.04 26.89 16.35
CA PRO A 31 -8.31 27.88 15.57
C PRO A 31 -8.26 27.45 14.10
N THR A 32 -8.19 28.42 13.19
CA THR A 32 -8.19 28.18 11.75
C THR A 32 -6.82 28.47 11.17
N VAL A 33 -6.35 27.61 10.28
CA VAL A 33 -5.14 27.82 9.47
C VAL A 33 -5.52 28.09 8.03
N ASN A 34 -4.74 28.95 7.37
CA ASN A 34 -4.76 29.12 5.93
C ASN A 34 -3.31 29.10 5.45
N PHE A 35 -2.92 28.03 4.75
CA PHE A 35 -1.55 27.80 4.33
C PHE A 35 -1.44 27.68 2.80
N ASP A 36 -0.32 28.20 2.30
CA ASP A 36 0.16 28.14 0.93
C ASP A 36 1.56 27.51 0.97
N LEU A 37 1.65 26.30 0.44
CA LEU A 37 2.83 25.45 0.43
C LEU A 37 3.31 25.31 -1.02
N ASP A 38 4.59 25.58 -1.25
CA ASP A 38 5.29 25.27 -2.50
C ASP A 38 6.40 24.27 -2.18
N ILE A 39 6.23 23.03 -2.64
CA ILE A 39 7.13 21.90 -2.41
C ILE A 39 7.79 21.55 -3.73
N LYS A 40 9.12 21.40 -3.72
CA LYS A 40 9.92 21.03 -4.88
C LYS A 40 10.81 19.84 -4.61
N ASP A 41 10.81 18.89 -5.53
CA ASP A 41 11.69 17.72 -5.60
C ASP A 41 11.68 16.84 -4.34
N PHE A 42 10.53 16.71 -3.69
CA PHE A 42 10.36 15.79 -2.57
C PHE A 42 10.36 14.34 -3.06
N ASP A 43 11.07 13.49 -2.34
CA ASP A 43 11.10 12.05 -2.58
C ASP A 43 9.77 11.41 -2.14
N ILE A 44 9.13 10.65 -3.03
CA ILE A 44 7.81 10.03 -2.77
C ILE A 44 7.88 9.02 -1.61
N PRO A 45 8.78 8.01 -1.62
CA PRO A 45 8.93 7.08 -0.51
C PRO A 45 9.15 7.77 0.85
N GLN A 46 10.09 8.71 0.93
CA GLN A 46 10.38 9.40 2.20
C GLN A 46 9.20 10.25 2.67
N THR A 47 8.47 10.87 1.74
CA THR A 47 7.26 11.65 2.05
C THR A 47 6.16 10.76 2.61
N PHE A 48 5.93 9.58 2.00
CA PHE A 48 4.95 8.62 2.48
C PHE A 48 5.28 8.17 3.92
N GLU A 49 6.54 7.81 4.21
CA GLU A 49 6.96 7.41 5.55
C GLU A 49 6.84 8.53 6.59
N THR A 50 7.08 9.78 6.19
CA THR A 50 7.14 10.93 7.11
C THR A 50 5.76 11.50 7.42
N PHE A 51 4.87 11.56 6.43
CA PHE A 51 3.59 12.25 6.55
C PHE A 51 2.41 11.29 6.53
N ASN A 52 1.85 11.04 7.72
CA ASN A 52 0.62 10.26 7.89
C ASN A 52 -0.55 10.78 7.02
N THR A 53 -0.57 12.08 6.74
CA THR A 53 -1.58 12.69 5.84
C THR A 53 -1.47 12.14 4.42
N VAL A 54 -0.25 11.97 3.91
CA VAL A 54 -0.01 11.38 2.57
C VAL A 54 -0.36 9.90 2.57
N GLN A 55 -0.05 9.17 3.65
CA GLN A 55 -0.45 7.77 3.80
C GLN A 55 -1.97 7.58 3.68
N LYS A 56 -2.74 8.47 4.32
CA LYS A 56 -4.20 8.41 4.30
C LYS A 56 -4.81 8.92 2.99
N LEU A 57 -4.22 9.96 2.40
CA LEU A 57 -4.78 10.61 1.21
C LEU A 57 -4.34 9.98 -0.11
N ALA A 58 -3.18 9.33 -0.16
CA ALA A 58 -2.66 8.78 -1.40
C ALA A 58 -1.87 7.49 -1.14
N PRO A 59 -2.48 6.43 -0.57
CA PRO A 59 -1.75 5.22 -0.22
C PRO A 59 -1.12 4.49 -1.40
N ILE A 60 -1.61 4.71 -2.62
CA ILE A 60 -0.95 4.26 -3.86
C ILE A 60 0.52 4.71 -3.94
N THR A 61 0.89 5.81 -3.27
CA THR A 61 2.27 6.32 -3.23
C THR A 61 3.24 5.43 -2.46
N GLU A 62 2.76 4.47 -1.67
CA GLU A 62 3.60 3.43 -1.07
C GLU A 62 4.36 2.62 -2.14
N SER A 63 3.68 2.33 -3.25
CA SER A 63 4.21 1.57 -4.38
C SER A 63 4.91 2.45 -5.43
N CYS A 64 5.05 3.76 -5.17
CA CYS A 64 5.60 4.72 -6.11
C CYS A 64 7.03 5.12 -5.71
N VAL A 65 7.94 5.05 -6.68
CA VAL A 65 9.32 5.53 -6.54
C VAL A 65 9.55 6.67 -7.53
N GLY A 66 9.98 7.82 -7.02
CA GLY A 66 10.22 9.00 -7.82
C GLY A 66 10.22 10.26 -6.98
N LYS A 67 10.24 11.41 -7.66
CA LYS A 67 10.16 12.72 -7.02
C LYS A 67 8.93 13.48 -7.50
N PHE A 68 8.41 14.32 -6.62
CA PHE A 68 7.30 15.20 -6.94
C PHE A 68 7.56 16.62 -6.45
N SER A 69 6.92 17.55 -7.15
CA SER A 69 6.73 18.92 -6.72
C SER A 69 5.24 19.19 -6.60
N THR A 70 4.81 19.96 -5.61
CA THR A 70 3.41 20.34 -5.49
C THR A 70 3.28 21.77 -4.99
N SER A 71 2.33 22.51 -5.57
CA SER A 71 1.74 23.67 -4.90
C SER A 71 0.48 23.22 -4.20
N LEU A 72 0.29 23.61 -2.94
CA LEU A 72 -0.85 23.22 -2.10
C LEU A 72 -1.33 24.44 -1.34
N LYS A 73 -2.60 24.80 -1.53
CA LYS A 73 -3.30 25.82 -0.76
C LYS A 73 -4.44 25.17 0.00
N PHE A 74 -4.49 25.34 1.31
CA PHE A 74 -5.58 24.80 2.10
C PHE A 74 -5.96 25.66 3.30
N VAL A 75 -7.22 25.54 3.67
CA VAL A 75 -7.79 26.08 4.89
C VAL A 75 -8.34 24.91 5.70
N ALA A 76 -8.06 24.89 7.01
CA ALA A 76 -8.58 23.87 7.92
C ALA A 76 -8.77 24.45 9.32
N GLU A 77 -9.76 23.94 10.05
CA GLU A 77 -9.81 24.08 11.50
C GLU A 77 -8.80 23.13 12.15
N LEU A 78 -8.27 23.50 13.31
CA LEU A 78 -7.46 22.59 14.11
C LEU A 78 -8.27 22.07 15.30
N ASP A 79 -8.00 20.81 15.66
CA ASP A 79 -8.53 20.20 16.87
C ASP A 79 -7.78 20.67 18.14
N ALA A 80 -8.19 20.16 19.30
CA ALA A 80 -7.56 20.49 20.59
C ALA A 80 -6.08 20.05 20.67
N HIS A 81 -5.63 19.17 19.78
CA HIS A 81 -4.25 18.71 19.66
C HIS A 81 -3.47 19.48 18.58
N MET A 82 -4.06 20.53 18.00
CA MET A 82 -3.50 21.35 16.92
C MET A 82 -3.29 20.58 15.60
N ASN A 83 -4.00 19.45 15.41
CA ASN A 83 -4.01 18.73 14.13
C ASN A 83 -5.11 19.31 13.24
N PRO A 84 -4.91 19.38 11.90
CA PRO A 84 -5.98 19.75 10.99
C PRO A 84 -7.17 18.77 11.10
N ASP A 85 -8.37 19.30 11.35
CA ASP A 85 -9.61 18.55 11.24
C ASP A 85 -9.89 18.33 9.75
N MET A 86 -9.60 17.12 9.29
CA MET A 86 -9.66 16.73 7.87
C MET A 86 -11.05 16.94 7.25
N ASN A 87 -12.12 16.93 8.05
CA ASN A 87 -13.47 17.20 7.54
C ASN A 87 -13.71 18.67 7.19
N THR A 88 -12.92 19.57 7.76
CA THR A 88 -12.98 21.02 7.51
C THR A 88 -11.96 21.46 6.47
N LEU A 89 -11.13 20.53 6.00
CA LEU A 89 -10.07 20.80 5.06
C LEU A 89 -10.68 21.12 3.69
N THR A 90 -10.43 22.34 3.24
CA THR A 90 -10.83 22.85 1.93
C THR A 90 -9.63 23.46 1.25
N GLY A 91 -9.51 23.29 -0.06
CA GLY A 91 -8.33 23.77 -0.78
C GLY A 91 -8.04 22.97 -2.03
N GLY A 92 -6.80 23.01 -2.47
CA GLY A 92 -6.35 22.27 -3.63
C GLY A 92 -4.95 22.65 -4.04
N GLY A 93 -4.49 22.00 -5.09
CA GLY A 93 -3.11 22.10 -5.51
C GLY A 93 -2.85 21.53 -6.88
N ARG A 94 -1.59 21.62 -7.27
CA ARG A 94 -1.09 20.98 -8.49
C ARG A 94 0.14 20.18 -8.11
N VAL A 95 0.13 18.90 -8.43
CA VAL A 95 1.28 18.01 -8.31
C VAL A 95 1.89 17.78 -9.68
N THR A 96 3.21 17.78 -9.74
CA THR A 96 3.99 17.47 -10.91
C THR A 96 5.09 16.48 -10.59
N THR A 97 5.32 15.51 -11.46
CA THR A 97 6.45 14.57 -11.36
C THR A 97 7.15 14.51 -12.70
N ASP A 98 8.47 14.32 -12.68
CA ASP A 98 9.23 14.07 -13.91
C ASP A 98 9.04 12.61 -14.34
N GLU A 99 9.38 11.69 -13.44
CA GLU A 99 9.31 10.25 -13.66
C GLU A 99 8.91 9.55 -12.35
N VAL A 100 7.91 8.68 -12.42
CA VAL A 100 7.46 7.83 -11.31
C VAL A 100 7.40 6.40 -11.79
N PHE A 101 8.06 5.52 -11.06
CA PHE A 101 7.95 4.08 -11.21
C PHE A 101 6.90 3.58 -10.24
N ILE A 102 5.98 2.75 -10.71
CA ILE A 102 4.98 2.11 -9.86
C ILE A 102 5.15 0.60 -10.01
N GLU A 103 5.39 -0.08 -8.88
CA GLU A 103 5.56 -1.52 -8.81
C GLU A 103 5.01 -2.07 -7.49
N GLY A 104 4.42 -3.27 -7.52
CA GLY A 104 3.93 -3.93 -6.30
C GLY A 104 2.75 -3.22 -5.66
N SER A 105 1.88 -2.62 -6.49
CA SER A 105 0.58 -2.10 -6.06
C SER A 105 -0.51 -3.09 -6.45
N GLU A 106 -1.34 -3.48 -5.50
CA GLU A 106 -2.49 -4.36 -5.77
C GLU A 106 -3.45 -3.77 -6.81
N THR A 107 -3.58 -2.44 -6.86
CA THR A 107 -4.39 -1.76 -7.87
C THR A 107 -3.82 -1.94 -9.28
N ILE A 108 -2.49 -1.85 -9.40
CA ILE A 108 -1.78 -1.98 -10.67
C ILE A 108 -1.70 -3.44 -11.11
N ASP A 109 -1.52 -4.37 -10.17
CA ASP A 109 -1.56 -5.80 -10.45
C ASP A 109 -2.94 -6.21 -11.00
N LYS A 110 -4.03 -5.77 -10.35
CA LYS A 110 -5.39 -6.01 -10.84
C LYS A 110 -5.66 -5.37 -12.20
N LEU A 111 -5.08 -4.20 -12.48
CA LEU A 111 -5.14 -3.58 -13.81
C LEU A 111 -4.38 -4.41 -14.86
N ALA A 112 -3.21 -4.94 -14.52
CA ALA A 112 -2.43 -5.78 -15.42
C ALA A 112 -3.15 -7.09 -15.74
N ASP A 113 -3.80 -7.69 -14.73
CA ASP A 113 -4.61 -8.91 -14.90
C ASP A 113 -5.85 -8.62 -15.77
N LEU A 114 -6.52 -7.47 -15.57
CA LEU A 114 -7.64 -6.99 -16.40
C LEU A 114 -7.26 -6.89 -17.89
N LEU A 115 -6.06 -6.38 -18.17
CA LEU A 115 -5.53 -6.21 -19.53
C LEU A 115 -4.84 -7.49 -20.04
N ASN A 116 -4.72 -8.52 -19.18
CA ASN A 116 -3.95 -9.74 -19.39
C ASN A 116 -2.54 -9.45 -19.94
N ASN A 117 -1.85 -8.47 -19.34
CA ASN A 117 -0.50 -8.10 -19.74
C ASN A 117 0.34 -7.71 -18.52
N ASP A 118 1.21 -8.64 -18.12
CA ASP A 118 2.12 -8.49 -16.98
C ASP A 118 3.05 -7.27 -17.08
N LYS A 119 3.27 -6.70 -18.26
CA LYS A 119 4.05 -5.45 -18.39
C LYS A 119 3.42 -4.30 -17.63
N TYR A 120 2.11 -4.32 -17.39
CA TYR A 120 1.45 -3.27 -16.61
C TYR A 120 1.67 -3.44 -15.10
N LYS A 121 2.22 -4.56 -14.60
CA LYS A 121 2.54 -4.75 -13.17
C LYS A 121 3.68 -3.86 -12.67
N SER A 122 4.54 -3.44 -13.59
CA SER A 122 5.61 -2.48 -13.33
C SER A 122 5.61 -1.44 -14.44
N MET A 123 5.21 -0.22 -14.11
CA MET A 123 5.00 0.82 -15.10
C MET A 123 5.74 2.09 -14.73
N LYS A 124 6.35 2.69 -15.76
CA LYS A 124 6.95 4.01 -15.68
C LYS A 124 5.96 5.04 -16.19
N ILE A 125 5.61 6.01 -15.36
CA ILE A 125 4.79 7.16 -15.75
C ILE A 125 5.69 8.39 -15.82
N GLU A 126 5.68 9.03 -16.99
CA GLU A 126 6.41 10.27 -17.24
C GLU A 126 5.46 11.47 -17.19
N ASP A 127 5.99 12.64 -16.78
CA ASP A 127 5.35 13.95 -16.91
C ASP A 127 3.95 14.07 -16.26
N VAL A 128 3.73 13.43 -15.10
CA VAL A 128 2.44 13.55 -14.39
C VAL A 128 2.20 15.00 -14.00
N LYS A 129 1.05 15.54 -14.39
CA LYS A 129 0.62 16.91 -14.08
C LYS A 129 -0.84 16.90 -13.63
N ALA A 130 -1.06 16.58 -12.37
CA ALA A 130 -2.41 16.47 -11.82
C ALA A 130 -2.79 17.74 -11.03
N THR A 131 -4.06 18.13 -11.14
CA THR A 131 -4.64 19.19 -10.31
C THR A 131 -5.69 18.55 -9.42
N TYR A 132 -5.64 18.88 -8.14
CA TYR A 132 -6.52 18.30 -7.15
C TYR A 132 -7.17 19.36 -6.26
N GLU A 133 -8.31 19.02 -5.68
CA GLU A 133 -9.07 19.88 -4.78
C GLU A 133 -9.67 19.06 -3.65
N PHE A 134 -9.79 19.69 -2.48
CA PHE A 134 -10.43 19.10 -1.30
C PHE A 134 -11.84 19.69 -1.18
N ILE A 135 -12.84 18.82 -1.30
CA ILE A 135 -14.26 19.16 -1.22
C ILE A 135 -14.90 18.20 -0.22
N ASP A 136 -15.52 18.72 0.83
CA ASP A 136 -16.26 17.95 1.84
C ASP A 136 -15.50 16.75 2.41
N GLY A 137 -14.21 16.92 2.73
CA GLY A 137 -13.38 15.83 3.26
C GLY A 137 -13.01 14.77 2.22
N ARG A 138 -13.06 15.10 0.92
CA ARG A 138 -12.66 14.20 -0.16
C ARG A 138 -11.65 14.89 -1.08
N LEU A 139 -10.60 14.16 -1.44
CA LEU A 139 -9.63 14.58 -2.45
C LEU A 139 -10.19 14.26 -3.83
N HIS A 140 -10.40 15.27 -4.65
CA HIS A 140 -10.83 15.15 -6.03
C HIS A 140 -9.67 15.47 -6.96
N VAL A 141 -9.39 14.57 -7.90
CA VAL A 141 -8.35 14.74 -8.91
C VAL A 141 -9.01 15.03 -10.25
N LYS A 142 -8.68 16.19 -10.83
CA LYS A 142 -9.17 16.60 -12.15
C LYS A 142 -8.53 15.75 -13.24
N PRO A 143 -9.21 15.55 -14.38
CA PRO A 143 -8.67 14.81 -15.51
C PRO A 143 -7.27 15.28 -15.91
N PHE A 144 -6.34 14.35 -15.92
CA PHE A 144 -4.99 14.53 -16.44
C PHE A 144 -4.60 13.33 -17.31
N GLU A 145 -3.80 13.60 -18.33
CA GLU A 145 -3.30 12.56 -19.23
C GLU A 145 -1.96 12.05 -18.74
N VAL A 146 -1.79 10.73 -18.81
CA VAL A 146 -0.51 10.05 -18.57
C VAL A 146 -0.18 9.13 -19.73
N LYS A 147 1.12 8.91 -19.94
CA LYS A 147 1.64 7.92 -20.86
C LYS A 147 2.13 6.73 -20.07
N VAL A 148 1.71 5.54 -20.49
CA VAL A 148 2.11 4.27 -19.89
C VAL A 148 2.50 3.35 -21.03
N GLU A 149 3.79 3.06 -21.16
CA GLU A 149 4.33 2.31 -22.30
C GLU A 149 3.92 2.94 -23.65
N LYS A 150 3.18 2.20 -24.49
CA LYS A 150 2.63 2.68 -25.77
C LYS A 150 1.18 3.17 -25.67
N SER A 151 0.62 3.16 -24.47
CA SER A 151 -0.76 3.53 -24.18
C SER A 151 -0.83 4.94 -23.61
N THR A 152 -1.98 5.57 -23.79
CA THR A 152 -2.31 6.84 -23.12
C THR A 152 -3.50 6.61 -22.21
N ALA A 153 -3.52 7.23 -21.04
CA ALA A 153 -4.64 7.13 -20.12
C ALA A 153 -5.03 8.50 -19.60
N THR A 154 -6.33 8.78 -19.56
CA THR A 154 -6.87 9.94 -18.83
C THR A 154 -7.35 9.46 -17.47
N VAL A 155 -6.74 9.99 -16.40
CA VAL A 155 -7.03 9.59 -15.03
C VAL A 155 -7.78 10.72 -14.33
N TYR A 156 -8.90 10.38 -13.68
CA TYR A 156 -9.68 11.30 -12.85
C TYR A 156 -10.44 10.52 -11.79
N GLY A 157 -10.85 11.21 -10.73
CA GLY A 157 -11.61 10.57 -9.68
C GLY A 157 -11.46 11.25 -8.35
N SER A 158 -11.61 10.45 -7.30
CA SER A 158 -11.54 10.93 -5.93
C SER A 158 -11.23 9.82 -4.96
N ASN A 159 -10.67 10.21 -3.81
CA ASN A 159 -10.60 9.34 -2.65
C ASN A 159 -10.95 10.11 -1.38
N GLY A 160 -11.57 9.41 -0.44
CA GLY A 160 -11.87 9.94 0.88
C GLY A 160 -10.74 9.75 1.87
N PHE A 161 -10.77 10.51 2.97
CA PHE A 161 -9.94 10.22 4.15
C PHE A 161 -10.34 8.90 4.84
N ASP A 162 -11.50 8.34 4.50
CA ASP A 162 -12.00 7.04 4.91
C ASP A 162 -11.46 5.89 4.04
N GLU A 163 -10.42 6.16 3.24
CA GLU A 163 -9.76 5.19 2.34
C GLU A 163 -10.65 4.71 1.19
N THR A 164 -11.83 5.30 0.98
CA THR A 164 -12.68 4.93 -0.17
C THR A 164 -12.11 5.48 -1.47
N LEU A 165 -12.09 4.64 -2.50
CA LEU A 165 -11.60 4.96 -3.84
C LEU A 165 -12.76 5.07 -4.83
N ASP A 166 -12.70 6.06 -5.72
CA ASP A 166 -13.55 6.17 -6.90
C ASP A 166 -12.77 6.87 -8.02
N TYR A 167 -12.04 6.08 -8.81
CA TYR A 167 -11.24 6.53 -9.94
C TYR A 167 -11.68 5.90 -11.24
N THR A 168 -11.55 6.68 -12.32
CA THR A 168 -11.77 6.24 -13.68
C THR A 168 -10.52 6.50 -14.51
N LEU A 169 -10.10 5.47 -15.24
CA LEU A 169 -8.98 5.52 -16.17
C LEU A 169 -9.53 5.25 -17.57
N ASP A 170 -9.59 6.28 -18.40
CA ASP A 170 -9.94 6.14 -19.80
C ASP A 170 -8.66 5.90 -20.60
N MET A 171 -8.39 4.64 -20.93
CA MET A 171 -7.17 4.18 -21.58
C MET A 171 -7.36 4.01 -23.08
N LYS A 172 -6.35 4.40 -23.86
CA LYS A 172 -6.19 4.06 -25.27
C LYS A 172 -5.04 3.10 -25.38
N VAL A 173 -5.37 1.82 -25.54
CA VAL A 173 -4.42 0.71 -25.53
C VAL A 173 -4.25 0.17 -26.95
N PRO A 174 -3.02 0.17 -27.51
CA PRO A 174 -2.76 -0.53 -28.76
C PRO A 174 -3.09 -2.01 -28.64
N THR A 175 -3.73 -2.61 -29.64
CA THR A 175 -4.05 -4.06 -29.61
C THR A 175 -2.82 -4.94 -29.46
N SER A 176 -1.66 -4.47 -29.93
CA SER A 176 -0.36 -5.12 -29.71
C SER A 176 0.10 -5.20 -28.24
N GLU A 177 -0.49 -4.41 -27.34
CA GLU A 177 -0.22 -4.42 -25.90
C GLU A 177 -1.31 -5.14 -25.10
N LEU A 178 -2.27 -5.82 -25.76
CA LEU A 178 -3.27 -6.65 -25.11
C LEU A 178 -2.82 -8.11 -25.09
N GLY A 179 -3.17 -8.84 -24.03
CA GLY A 179 -2.88 -10.26 -23.90
C GLY A 179 -3.51 -11.13 -24.98
N SER A 180 -3.02 -12.38 -25.11
CA SER A 180 -3.56 -13.35 -26.08
C SER A 180 -5.05 -13.56 -25.92
N ASP A 181 -5.55 -13.61 -24.69
CA ASP A 181 -6.95 -13.96 -24.42
C ASP A 181 -7.89 -12.78 -24.72
N VAL A 182 -7.39 -11.55 -24.51
CA VAL A 182 -8.11 -10.33 -24.94
C VAL A 182 -8.17 -10.26 -26.46
N ASN A 183 -7.11 -10.68 -27.17
CA ASN A 183 -7.12 -10.76 -28.63
C ASN A 183 -8.11 -11.81 -29.18
N VAL A 184 -8.29 -12.94 -28.49
CA VAL A 184 -9.33 -13.93 -28.84
C VAL A 184 -10.72 -13.32 -28.68
N PHE A 185 -10.99 -12.65 -27.55
CA PHE A 185 -12.26 -11.96 -27.33
C PHE A 185 -12.55 -10.91 -28.41
N LEU A 186 -11.56 -10.10 -28.78
CA LEU A 186 -11.70 -9.11 -29.85
C LEU A 186 -11.99 -9.77 -31.20
N GLY A 187 -11.38 -10.93 -31.47
CA GLY A 187 -11.67 -11.74 -32.65
C GLY A 187 -13.13 -12.20 -32.69
N ASP A 188 -13.65 -12.70 -31.57
CA ASP A 188 -15.04 -13.15 -31.45
C ASP A 188 -16.04 -12.00 -31.59
N LEU A 189 -15.74 -10.84 -30.98
CA LEU A 189 -16.55 -9.64 -31.10
C LEU A 189 -16.57 -9.12 -32.55
N LEU A 190 -15.43 -9.09 -33.24
CA LEU A 190 -15.34 -8.70 -34.65
C LEU A 190 -16.07 -9.69 -35.56
N SER A 191 -15.96 -10.99 -35.28
CA SER A 191 -16.69 -12.04 -36.00
C SER A 191 -18.20 -11.82 -35.90
N LEU A 192 -18.69 -11.53 -34.69
CA LEU A 192 -20.10 -11.23 -34.45
C LEU A 192 -20.54 -9.93 -35.14
N ALA A 193 -19.75 -8.85 -35.01
CA ALA A 193 -20.06 -7.57 -35.65
C ALA A 193 -20.13 -7.69 -37.18
N ASN A 194 -19.26 -8.51 -37.78
CA ASN A 194 -19.24 -8.77 -39.23
C ASN A 194 -20.28 -9.80 -39.69
N SER A 195 -20.85 -10.60 -38.77
CA SER A 195 -21.92 -11.55 -39.09
C SER A 195 -23.20 -10.87 -39.61
N GLY A 196 -23.40 -9.58 -39.28
CA GLY A 196 -24.47 -8.72 -39.78
C GLY A 196 -24.18 -8.07 -41.14
N GLY A 197 -23.08 -8.42 -41.83
CA GLY A 197 -22.68 -7.82 -43.10
C GLY A 197 -21.89 -6.51 -42.98
N ALA A 198 -21.56 -6.09 -41.76
CA ALA A 198 -20.59 -5.02 -41.52
C ALA A 198 -19.16 -5.52 -41.83
N ASN A 199 -18.23 -4.58 -42.07
CA ASN A 199 -16.83 -4.88 -42.41
C ASN A 199 -15.87 -4.19 -41.44
N PHE A 200 -16.08 -4.44 -40.15
CA PHE A 200 -15.20 -4.01 -39.08
C PHE A 200 -13.87 -4.76 -39.16
N LYS A 201 -12.79 -4.00 -39.04
CA LYS A 201 -11.43 -4.52 -38.92
C LYS A 201 -10.99 -4.37 -37.47
N THR A 202 -10.01 -5.18 -37.08
CA THR A 202 -9.33 -4.99 -35.80
C THR A 202 -8.79 -3.56 -35.72
N PRO A 203 -9.21 -2.77 -34.72
CA PRO A 203 -8.68 -1.42 -34.57
C PRO A 203 -7.23 -1.49 -34.09
N ASP A 204 -6.42 -0.51 -34.50
CA ASP A 204 -5.03 -0.40 -34.03
C ASP A 204 -4.98 -0.06 -32.52
N VAL A 205 -6.00 0.64 -32.03
CA VAL A 205 -6.13 1.12 -30.65
C VAL A 205 -7.54 0.87 -30.15
N ILE A 206 -7.65 0.41 -28.91
CA ILE A 206 -8.91 0.17 -28.21
C ILE A 206 -9.05 1.18 -27.08
N GLU A 207 -10.24 1.75 -26.95
CA GLU A 207 -10.55 2.62 -25.82
C GLU A 207 -11.20 1.77 -24.72
N VAL A 208 -10.51 1.65 -23.59
CA VAL A 208 -10.93 0.87 -22.42
C VAL A 208 -11.09 1.83 -21.26
N GLN A 209 -12.30 1.92 -20.71
CA GLN A 209 -12.51 2.58 -19.44
C GLN A 209 -12.37 1.56 -18.32
N VAL A 210 -11.51 1.85 -17.37
CA VAL A 210 -11.31 1.07 -16.15
C VAL A 210 -11.84 1.87 -14.97
N LYS A 211 -12.62 1.23 -14.11
CA LYS A 211 -13.09 1.79 -12.85
C LYS A 211 -12.34 1.16 -11.70
N ILE A 212 -11.85 2.00 -10.79
CA ILE A 212 -11.16 1.61 -9.57
C ILE A 212 -11.99 2.12 -8.40
N THR A 213 -12.62 1.19 -7.68
CA THR A 213 -13.49 1.46 -6.54
C THR A 213 -13.02 0.69 -5.31
N GLY A 214 -13.83 0.63 -4.25
CA GLY A 214 -13.48 -0.12 -3.04
C GLY A 214 -12.67 0.74 -2.08
N THR A 215 -11.67 0.12 -1.44
CA THR A 215 -10.82 0.82 -0.46
C THR A 215 -9.35 0.69 -0.84
N CYS A 216 -8.50 1.52 -0.25
CA CYS A 216 -7.06 1.47 -0.47
C CYS A 216 -6.43 0.11 -0.15
N SER A 217 -7.00 -0.65 0.80
CA SER A 217 -6.54 -1.99 1.18
C SER A 217 -7.27 -3.15 0.46
N ASP A 218 -8.34 -2.87 -0.28
CA ASP A 218 -8.98 -3.83 -1.20
C ASP A 218 -9.57 -3.04 -2.38
N PRO A 219 -8.71 -2.63 -3.32
CA PRO A 219 -9.14 -1.92 -4.50
C PRO A 219 -9.91 -2.88 -5.41
N LYS A 220 -11.04 -2.43 -5.94
CA LYS A 220 -11.83 -3.18 -6.92
C LYS A 220 -11.62 -2.56 -8.29
N VAL A 221 -10.92 -3.27 -9.16
CA VAL A 221 -10.67 -2.85 -10.54
C VAL A 221 -11.62 -3.62 -11.45
N SER A 222 -12.41 -2.89 -12.24
CA SER A 222 -13.42 -3.47 -13.13
C SER A 222 -13.44 -2.74 -14.48
N LEU A 223 -13.87 -3.43 -15.53
CA LEU A 223 -14.15 -2.78 -16.81
C LEU A 223 -15.41 -1.92 -16.71
N GLY A 224 -15.30 -0.66 -17.15
CA GLY A 224 -16.42 0.23 -17.40
C GLY A 224 -16.88 0.11 -18.85
N ASN A 225 -16.78 1.22 -19.59
CA ASN A 225 -17.06 1.26 -21.02
C ASN A 225 -15.91 0.63 -21.83
N LEU A 226 -16.26 -0.16 -22.85
CA LEU A 226 -15.28 -0.72 -23.78
C LEU A 226 -15.69 -0.35 -25.21
N ASN A 227 -14.81 0.34 -25.92
CA ASN A 227 -14.96 0.63 -27.34
C ASN A 227 -13.94 -0.17 -28.15
N ALA A 228 -14.28 -1.43 -28.38
CA ALA A 228 -13.44 -2.42 -29.07
C ALA A 228 -13.56 -2.42 -30.60
N LEU A 229 -14.50 -1.65 -31.18
CA LEU A 229 -14.75 -1.60 -32.63
C LEU A 229 -14.26 -0.30 -33.29
N GLY A 230 -13.72 0.63 -32.50
CA GLY A 230 -13.24 1.93 -32.96
C GLY A 230 -14.37 2.91 -33.30
N SER A 231 -14.02 4.18 -33.48
CA SER A 231 -14.95 5.30 -33.70
C SER A 231 -15.54 5.37 -35.12
N GLY A 232 -15.84 4.22 -35.72
CA GLY A 232 -16.55 4.09 -37.00
C GLY A 232 -18.05 4.22 -36.79
N GLY A 233 -18.59 5.41 -37.01
CA GLY A 233 -20.02 5.68 -36.93
C GLY A 233 -20.89 4.76 -37.80
N THR A 234 -22.17 4.67 -37.42
CA THR A 234 -23.32 4.04 -38.12
C THR A 234 -23.68 2.58 -37.80
N VAL A 235 -23.60 2.12 -36.55
CA VAL A 235 -24.30 0.88 -36.10
C VAL A 235 -25.17 1.08 -34.83
N LYS A 236 -25.30 2.28 -34.29
CA LYS A 236 -26.22 2.52 -33.14
C LYS A 236 -27.70 2.31 -33.48
N GLU A 237 -28.10 2.25 -34.76
CA GLU A 237 -29.52 2.27 -35.16
C GLU A 237 -30.06 0.97 -35.79
N GLN A 238 -29.25 -0.06 -36.05
CA GLN A 238 -29.75 -1.32 -36.64
C GLN A 238 -29.29 -2.63 -35.96
N ILE A 239 -28.29 -2.59 -35.07
CA ILE A 239 -27.72 -3.81 -34.42
C ILE A 239 -27.46 -3.59 -32.90
N GLY A 240 -27.98 -2.51 -32.31
CA GLY A 240 -27.66 -2.07 -30.94
C GLY A 240 -27.91 -3.11 -29.84
N GLU A 241 -29.09 -3.75 -29.83
CA GLU A 241 -29.48 -4.62 -28.70
C GLU A 241 -28.64 -5.90 -28.56
N LYS A 242 -28.26 -6.57 -29.67
CA LYS A 242 -27.46 -7.80 -29.62
C LYS A 242 -25.98 -7.57 -29.38
N ILE A 243 -25.44 -6.43 -29.82
CA ILE A 243 -24.04 -6.07 -29.57
C ILE A 243 -23.88 -5.60 -28.12
N ASP A 244 -24.83 -4.82 -27.59
CA ASP A 244 -24.83 -4.42 -26.18
C ASP A 244 -25.01 -5.63 -25.25
N GLU A 245 -25.90 -6.59 -25.57
CA GLU A 245 -26.03 -7.85 -24.82
C GLU A 245 -24.73 -8.65 -24.79
N VAL A 246 -24.00 -8.76 -25.90
CA VAL A 246 -22.72 -9.52 -25.94
C VAL A 246 -21.58 -8.75 -25.28
N ILE A 247 -21.57 -7.41 -25.36
CA ILE A 247 -20.62 -6.58 -24.62
C ILE A 247 -20.86 -6.72 -23.11
N GLU A 248 -22.11 -6.73 -22.65
CA GLU A 248 -22.45 -6.96 -21.25
C GLU A 248 -22.15 -8.42 -20.82
N GLU A 249 -22.49 -9.42 -21.62
CA GLU A 249 -22.16 -10.83 -21.33
C GLU A 249 -20.63 -11.07 -21.26
N VAL A 250 -19.86 -10.33 -22.06
CA VAL A 250 -18.40 -10.40 -21.98
C VAL A 250 -17.86 -9.58 -20.81
N LYS A 251 -18.41 -8.39 -20.51
CA LYS A 251 -18.04 -7.67 -19.29
C LYS A 251 -18.27 -8.58 -18.08
N GLU A 252 -19.40 -9.29 -18.04
CA GLU A 252 -19.68 -10.29 -17.01
C GLU A 252 -18.67 -11.44 -17.03
N LYS A 253 -18.35 -12.05 -18.18
CA LYS A 253 -17.35 -13.14 -18.25
C LYS A 253 -15.93 -12.70 -17.89
N VAL A 254 -15.52 -11.49 -18.30
CA VAL A 254 -14.21 -10.94 -17.93
C VAL A 254 -14.21 -10.63 -16.44
N ASN A 255 -15.26 -10.01 -15.90
CA ASN A 255 -15.39 -9.78 -14.46
C ASN A 255 -15.42 -11.10 -13.67
N GLU A 256 -16.10 -12.15 -14.17
CA GLU A 256 -16.13 -13.47 -13.54
C GLU A 256 -14.77 -14.18 -13.60
N GLU A 257 -14.05 -14.12 -14.71
CA GLU A 257 -12.71 -14.69 -14.82
C GLU A 257 -11.69 -13.90 -13.99
N ILE A 258 -11.84 -12.58 -13.88
CA ILE A 258 -11.11 -11.75 -12.92
C ILE A 258 -11.46 -12.11 -11.50
N ASP A 259 -12.74 -12.33 -11.18
CA ASP A 259 -13.17 -12.71 -9.84
C ASP A 259 -12.66 -14.12 -9.48
N LYS A 260 -12.62 -15.07 -10.43
CA LYS A 260 -12.01 -16.40 -10.23
C LYS A 260 -10.49 -16.32 -10.11
N ALA A 261 -9.83 -15.50 -10.94
CA ALA A 261 -8.39 -15.25 -10.84
C ALA A 261 -8.05 -14.56 -9.51
N LYS A 262 -8.90 -13.63 -9.05
CA LYS A 262 -8.82 -12.97 -7.74
C LYS A 262 -9.03 -13.97 -6.61
N GLU A 263 -10.03 -14.85 -6.70
CA GLU A 263 -10.28 -15.86 -5.67
C GLU A 263 -9.13 -16.87 -5.58
N GLN A 264 -8.53 -17.22 -6.71
CA GLN A 264 -7.36 -18.11 -6.77
C GLN A 264 -6.10 -17.41 -6.26
N ALA A 265 -5.84 -16.17 -6.68
CA ALA A 265 -4.72 -15.35 -6.20
C ALA A 265 -4.86 -15.04 -4.70
N GLU A 266 -6.06 -14.76 -4.20
CA GLU A 266 -6.33 -14.61 -2.77
C GLU A 266 -6.12 -15.91 -2.01
N LYS A 267 -6.51 -17.06 -2.56
CA LYS A 267 -6.24 -18.38 -1.95
C LYS A 267 -4.74 -18.66 -1.88
N GLU A 268 -4.00 -18.34 -2.93
CA GLU A 268 -2.55 -18.53 -3.00
C GLU A 268 -1.80 -17.55 -2.08
N ALA A 269 -2.23 -16.29 -2.02
CA ALA A 269 -1.71 -15.27 -1.11
C ALA A 269 -2.02 -15.59 0.36
N LYS A 270 -3.25 -16.04 0.68
CA LYS A 270 -3.62 -16.54 2.01
C LYS A 270 -2.81 -17.77 2.39
N ALA A 271 -2.65 -18.74 1.49
CA ALA A 271 -1.84 -19.93 1.74
C ALA A 271 -0.35 -19.59 1.93
N ALA A 272 0.20 -18.64 1.17
CA ALA A 272 1.57 -18.16 1.33
C ALA A 272 1.77 -17.39 2.65
N ALA A 273 0.81 -16.55 3.03
CA ALA A 273 0.78 -15.84 4.30
C ALA A 273 0.68 -16.80 5.49
N GLU A 274 -0.19 -17.81 5.43
CA GLU A 274 -0.32 -18.86 6.44
C GLU A 274 0.96 -19.70 6.56
N LYS A 275 1.60 -20.03 5.43
CA LYS A 275 2.87 -20.78 5.43
C LYS A 275 4.00 -19.98 6.06
N LEU A 276 4.08 -18.67 5.79
CA LEU A 276 5.04 -17.77 6.43
C LEU A 276 4.84 -17.69 7.95
N ILE A 277 3.58 -17.64 8.42
CA ILE A 277 3.26 -17.65 9.84
C ILE A 277 3.63 -19.00 10.48
N GLN A 278 3.30 -20.13 9.83
CA GLN A 278 3.65 -21.46 10.33
C GLN A 278 5.17 -21.70 10.40
N ASP A 279 5.92 -21.23 9.41
CA ASP A 279 7.38 -21.36 9.40
C ASP A 279 8.01 -20.52 10.52
N ALA A 280 7.50 -19.31 10.76
CA ALA A 280 7.92 -18.46 11.87
C ALA A 280 7.57 -19.04 13.25
N GLU A 281 6.38 -19.65 13.39
CA GLU A 281 6.00 -20.38 14.62
C GLU A 281 6.88 -21.60 14.87
N ARG A 282 7.27 -22.32 13.82
CA ARG A 282 8.21 -23.45 13.92
C ARG A 282 9.60 -23.01 14.35
N GLU A 283 10.08 -21.88 13.82
CA GLU A 283 11.37 -21.29 14.20
C GLU A 283 11.35 -20.77 15.65
N ALA A 284 10.28 -20.08 16.05
CA ALA A 284 10.06 -19.64 17.43
C ALA A 284 10.01 -20.83 18.41
N ALA A 285 9.32 -21.92 18.08
CA ALA A 285 9.26 -23.12 18.90
C ALA A 285 10.63 -23.81 19.03
N LYS A 286 11.43 -23.81 17.96
CA LYS A 286 12.79 -24.35 17.97
C LYS A 286 13.71 -23.54 18.90
N LEU A 287 13.64 -22.20 18.81
CA LEU A 287 14.39 -21.30 19.68
C LEU A 287 14.06 -21.51 21.17
N ILE A 288 12.77 -21.63 21.52
CA ILE A 288 12.32 -21.91 22.89
C ILE A 288 12.86 -23.27 23.37
N LYS A 289 12.83 -24.29 22.51
CA LYS A 289 13.33 -25.63 22.84
C LYS A 289 14.84 -25.64 23.10
N GLU A 290 15.61 -24.93 22.28
CA GLU A 290 17.06 -24.78 22.44
C GLU A 290 17.42 -23.98 23.70
N ALA A 291 16.69 -22.91 23.98
CA ALA A 291 16.85 -22.12 25.20
C ALA A 291 16.50 -22.91 26.47
N ALA A 292 15.45 -23.75 26.43
CA ALA A 292 15.09 -24.64 27.55
C ALA A 292 16.16 -25.71 27.79
N ALA A 293 16.76 -26.25 26.73
CA ALA A 293 17.88 -27.19 26.84
C ALA A 293 19.12 -26.53 27.45
N LEU A 294 19.47 -25.33 26.97
CA LEU A 294 20.58 -24.54 27.51
C LEU A 294 20.35 -24.17 28.98
N ALA A 295 19.16 -23.69 29.32
CA ALA A 295 18.75 -23.39 30.69
C ALA A 295 18.85 -24.63 31.61
N GLY A 296 18.44 -25.81 31.13
CA GLY A 296 18.59 -27.07 31.85
C GLY A 296 20.05 -27.45 32.12
N ILE A 297 20.94 -27.26 31.14
CA ILE A 297 22.38 -27.48 31.29
C ILE A 297 22.97 -26.49 32.30
N THR A 298 22.71 -25.19 32.14
CA THR A 298 23.17 -24.13 33.04
C THR A 298 22.72 -24.35 34.48
N LYS A 299 21.47 -24.77 34.70
CA LYS A 299 20.96 -25.10 36.03
C LYS A 299 21.68 -26.29 36.64
N LYS A 300 21.87 -27.37 35.87
CA LYS A 300 22.57 -28.58 36.32
C LYS A 300 24.01 -28.29 36.72
N GLU A 301 24.75 -27.53 35.91
CA GLU A 301 26.15 -27.18 36.16
C GLU A 301 26.30 -26.21 37.33
N GLY A 302 25.46 -25.17 37.40
CA GLY A 302 25.49 -24.19 38.50
C GLY A 302 25.15 -24.81 39.85
N TYR A 303 24.16 -25.71 39.91
CA TYR A 303 23.82 -26.43 41.15
C TYR A 303 24.90 -27.43 41.55
N ALA A 304 25.50 -28.16 40.60
CA ALA A 304 26.64 -29.04 40.90
C ALA A 304 27.85 -28.27 41.44
N SER A 305 28.10 -27.04 40.95
CA SER A 305 29.13 -26.14 41.46
C SER A 305 28.83 -25.63 42.88
N ALA A 306 27.55 -25.30 43.15
CA ALA A 306 27.10 -24.92 44.49
C ALA A 306 27.24 -26.08 45.48
N ASP A 307 26.84 -27.29 45.10
CA ASP A 307 26.94 -28.49 45.94
C ASP A 307 28.39 -28.87 46.23
N LYS A 308 29.30 -28.70 45.26
CA LYS A 308 30.74 -28.88 45.48
C LYS A 308 31.27 -27.87 46.50
N THR A 309 30.89 -26.60 46.38
CA THR A 309 31.27 -25.53 47.29
C THR A 309 30.78 -25.78 48.72
N GLU A 310 29.57 -26.32 48.89
CA GLU A 310 28.99 -26.66 50.20
C GLU A 310 29.70 -27.84 50.87
N ASN A 311 30.21 -28.81 50.08
CA ASN A 311 30.82 -30.05 50.57
C ASN A 311 32.34 -29.96 50.86
N GLU A 312 33.03 -28.90 50.45
CA GLU A 312 34.49 -28.73 50.66
C GLU A 312 34.87 -28.22 52.08
N ALA A 313 33.89 -27.90 52.93
CA ALA A 313 34.11 -27.30 54.26
C ALA A 313 34.21 -28.33 55.41
N SER A 314 35.33 -28.32 56.15
CA SER A 314 35.64 -29.31 57.19
C SER A 314 35.22 -28.94 58.62
N ASN A 315 35.10 -27.64 58.96
CA ASN A 315 34.75 -27.18 60.32
C ASN A 315 33.40 -26.40 60.39
N PRO A 316 32.75 -26.28 61.57
CA PRO A 316 31.39 -25.73 61.68
C PRO A 316 31.23 -24.28 61.18
N PHE A 317 32.24 -23.42 61.38
CA PHE A 317 32.22 -22.03 60.93
C PHE A 317 32.41 -21.92 59.40
N GLN A 318 33.27 -22.75 58.81
CA GLN A 318 33.45 -22.83 57.35
C GLN A 318 32.20 -23.39 56.65
N LYS A 319 31.47 -24.34 57.27
CA LYS A 319 30.22 -24.87 56.71
C LYS A 319 29.14 -23.80 56.55
N VAL A 320 29.02 -22.88 57.51
CA VAL A 320 28.06 -21.78 57.42
C VAL A 320 28.44 -20.81 56.30
N ALA A 321 29.72 -20.46 56.17
CA ALA A 321 30.20 -19.59 55.09
C ALA A 321 30.05 -20.26 53.70
N ALA A 322 30.36 -21.55 53.59
CA ALA A 322 30.22 -22.34 52.37
C ALA A 322 28.76 -22.46 51.93
N LYS A 323 27.83 -22.64 52.87
CA LYS A 323 26.39 -22.68 52.58
C LYS A 323 25.87 -21.35 52.02
N VAL A 324 26.29 -20.22 52.61
CA VAL A 324 25.93 -18.89 52.10
C VAL A 324 26.50 -18.66 50.70
N ALA A 325 27.74 -19.08 50.44
CA ALA A 325 28.34 -18.99 49.11
C ALA A 325 27.60 -19.88 48.07
N ALA A 326 27.23 -21.10 48.45
CA ALA A 326 26.44 -22.01 47.61
C ALA A 326 25.06 -21.43 47.29
N ASP A 327 24.38 -20.81 48.26
CA ASP A 327 23.07 -20.17 48.04
C ASP A 327 23.17 -18.96 47.11
N VAL A 328 24.26 -18.19 47.16
CA VAL A 328 24.54 -17.11 46.19
C VAL A 328 24.76 -17.67 44.79
N ILE A 329 25.51 -18.76 44.65
CA ILE A 329 25.74 -19.44 43.36
C ILE A 329 24.41 -19.96 42.79
N ARG A 330 23.56 -20.62 43.60
CA ARG A 330 22.22 -21.08 43.20
C ARG A 330 21.35 -19.91 42.74
N LYS A 331 21.34 -18.80 43.49
CA LYS A 331 20.55 -17.61 43.16
C LYS A 331 21.02 -16.93 41.87
N GLU A 332 22.32 -16.81 41.64
CA GLU A 332 22.86 -16.27 40.38
C GLU A 332 22.62 -17.23 39.20
N THR A 333 22.70 -18.54 39.44
CA THR A 333 22.34 -19.56 38.43
C THR A 333 20.87 -19.44 38.02
N ASP A 334 19.95 -19.33 38.98
CA ASP A 334 18.52 -19.19 38.69
C ASP A 334 18.24 -17.87 37.94
N LYS A 335 18.92 -16.76 38.28
CA LYS A 335 18.82 -15.51 37.50
C LYS A 335 19.31 -15.66 36.06
N GLN A 336 20.39 -16.40 35.82
CA GLN A 336 20.90 -16.63 34.47
C GLN A 336 19.95 -17.51 33.65
N VAL A 337 19.41 -18.57 34.26
CA VAL A 337 18.37 -19.42 33.69
C VAL A 337 17.13 -18.59 33.31
N ASP A 338 16.63 -17.77 34.23
CA ASP A 338 15.49 -16.89 33.97
C ASP A 338 15.78 -15.89 32.84
N LYS A 339 17.01 -15.38 32.74
CA LYS A 339 17.42 -14.46 31.67
C LYS A 339 17.45 -15.15 30.31
N ILE A 340 17.97 -16.37 30.23
CA ILE A 340 18.01 -17.18 29.00
C ILE A 340 16.59 -17.43 28.49
N LEU A 341 15.68 -17.86 29.37
CA LEU A 341 14.30 -18.14 29.01
C LEU A 341 13.54 -16.87 28.58
N LYS A 342 13.68 -15.76 29.33
CA LYS A 342 13.03 -14.49 28.99
C LYS A 342 13.50 -13.89 27.68
N GLU A 343 14.79 -13.99 27.37
CA GLU A 343 15.34 -13.47 26.12
C GLU A 343 14.88 -14.32 24.93
N ALA A 344 14.84 -15.64 25.09
CA ALA A 344 14.32 -16.55 24.07
C ALA A 344 12.82 -16.32 23.80
N ASP A 345 12.00 -16.13 24.85
CA ASP A 345 10.58 -15.78 24.71
C ASP A 345 10.38 -14.44 24.00
N LYS A 346 11.22 -13.45 24.29
CA LYS A 346 11.18 -12.13 23.64
C LYS A 346 11.54 -12.23 22.16
N GLN A 347 12.57 -12.99 21.81
CA GLN A 347 13.00 -13.22 20.44
C GLN A 347 11.98 -14.05 19.65
N ALA A 348 11.42 -15.10 20.26
CA ALA A 348 10.37 -15.92 19.67
C ALA A 348 9.11 -15.10 19.35
N LYS A 349 8.68 -14.21 20.26
CA LYS A 349 7.58 -13.27 20.00
C LYS A 349 7.91 -12.32 18.86
N ALA A 350 9.11 -11.73 18.85
CA ALA A 350 9.52 -10.82 17.79
C ALA A 350 9.54 -11.47 16.39
N ILE A 351 9.94 -12.75 16.29
CA ILE A 351 9.92 -13.52 15.03
C ILE A 351 8.48 -13.70 14.53
N VAL A 352 7.56 -14.11 15.41
CA VAL A 352 6.15 -14.32 15.06
C VAL A 352 5.45 -12.99 14.73
N ASP A 353 5.71 -11.94 15.50
CA ASP A 353 5.11 -10.62 15.28
C ASP A 353 5.58 -10.00 13.96
N LYS A 354 6.87 -10.13 13.64
CA LYS A 354 7.44 -9.69 12.36
C LYS A 354 6.85 -10.49 11.18
N ALA A 355 6.66 -11.80 11.34
CA ALA A 355 6.03 -12.64 10.32
C ALA A 355 4.56 -12.27 10.10
N LYS A 356 3.80 -11.98 11.15
CA LYS A 356 2.41 -11.49 11.06
C LYS A 356 2.33 -10.12 10.39
N LEU A 357 3.26 -9.22 10.70
CA LEU A 357 3.33 -7.90 10.08
C LEU A 357 3.67 -8.00 8.59
N ASN A 358 4.61 -8.87 8.21
CA ASN A 358 4.94 -9.14 6.82
C ASN A 358 3.83 -9.89 6.06
N ALA A 359 3.09 -10.76 6.73
CA ALA A 359 1.94 -11.47 6.16
C ALA A 359 0.76 -10.52 5.90
N ASN A 360 0.56 -9.51 6.75
CA ASN A 360 -0.44 -8.47 6.55
C ASN A 360 -0.09 -7.48 5.43
N LYS A 361 1.19 -7.33 5.07
CA LYS A 361 1.66 -6.54 3.92
C LYS A 361 1.51 -7.26 2.56
N LYS A 362 1.15 -8.56 2.58
CA LYS A 362 0.99 -9.42 1.40
C LYS A 362 -0.46 -9.87 1.15
N LYS A 363 -1.37 -9.46 2.03
CA LYS A 363 -2.81 -9.51 1.81
C LYS A 363 -3.22 -8.19 1.20
#